data_AF-A0A812LZ59-F1
#
_entry.id   AF-A0A812LZ59-F1
#
_cell.length_a   1.000
_cell.length_b   1.000
_cell.length_c   1.000
_cell.angle_alpha   90.00
_cell.angle_beta   90.00
_cell.angle_gamma   90.00
#
_symmetry.space_group_name_H-M   'P 1'
#
loop_
_entity.id
_entity.type
_entity.pdbx_description
1 polymer ?
#
loop_
_entity_poly.entity_id
_entity_poly.type
_entity_poly.pdbx_seq_one_letter_code
_entity_poly.pdbx_strand_id
1 'polypeptide(L)'
;MADPTLPADPDDPACFQLFDALGPLGYKTIADFGYSLPALDCLPQLLDAIPGDVWESLEAPTPAISPATGRLRRLLERCHQCIASHKPVPAPPSSASDSAPPAPPQPALNTWAEHAPPRLSNTAVQSMRDTFAANYPGEILDQDSMPSLRLLSIIHQWFRPPDGAIKWVPWQLRLSQRQYQEILEARTHRMLRTEAQLVSAALLDETPEIPISSMHLTPAWLARTQAVFRNAIALCGGAHLATLKTFDKKIFDYATQNLPAETGLRAVNLHELLHADRKLWHEIASLHSQGWTLDDAMHELSNVRSDMHALLQPRARPPKAPQQPGKGGRDPTRPGKGPGKGRDPKGPRQPTKSKQGAKRARCQPRQPRRSPPNKAAKSSACAIQ
;
A
#
# COMPACT_ATOMS: atom_id res chain seq x y z
N MET A 1 -3.91 29.96 -28.02
CA MET A 1 -3.21 29.57 -26.78
C MET A 1 -1.92 30.36 -26.76
N ALA A 2 -1.68 31.16 -25.71
CA ALA A 2 -0.44 31.89 -25.58
C ALA A 2 0.61 30.98 -24.95
N ASP A 3 1.75 30.85 -25.61
CA ASP A 3 2.92 30.13 -25.10
C ASP A 3 3.56 31.00 -24.00
N PRO A 4 3.81 30.49 -22.77
CA PRO A 4 4.41 31.31 -21.72
C PRO A 4 5.87 31.60 -22.05
N THR A 5 6.11 32.78 -22.62
CA THR A 5 7.45 33.37 -22.72
C THR A 5 8.12 33.39 -21.35
N LEU A 6 9.42 33.09 -21.34
CA LEU A 6 10.29 33.11 -20.16
C LEU A 6 10.04 34.40 -19.33
N PRO A 7 9.90 34.30 -18.00
CA PRO A 7 9.60 35.45 -17.16
C PRO A 7 10.83 36.34 -17.01
N ALA A 8 10.99 37.29 -17.94
CA ALA A 8 11.86 38.43 -17.73
C ALA A 8 11.33 39.25 -16.53
N ASP A 9 12.18 39.46 -15.53
CA ASP A 9 11.96 40.56 -14.57
C ASP A 9 12.07 41.87 -15.38
N PRO A 10 11.01 42.71 -15.46
CA PRO A 10 10.92 43.76 -16.47
C PRO A 10 11.87 44.94 -16.28
N ASP A 11 12.58 45.01 -15.14
CA ASP A 11 13.34 46.19 -14.69
C ASP A 11 14.88 45.99 -14.66
N ASP A 12 15.43 44.84 -15.10
CA ASP A 12 16.88 44.61 -15.15
C ASP A 12 17.41 44.49 -16.60
N PRO A 13 18.13 45.51 -17.14
CA PRO A 13 18.66 45.47 -18.51
C PRO A 13 19.68 44.34 -18.73
N ALA A 14 20.32 43.83 -17.67
CA ALA A 14 21.24 42.70 -17.77
C ALA A 14 20.51 41.36 -18.02
N CYS A 15 19.23 41.25 -17.65
CA CYS A 15 18.41 40.08 -17.97
C CYS A 15 18.09 39.99 -19.47
N PHE A 16 17.83 41.13 -20.12
CA PHE A 16 17.55 41.19 -21.55
C PHE A 16 18.78 40.79 -22.39
N GLN A 17 19.98 41.28 -22.05
CA GLN A 17 21.22 40.89 -22.75
C GLN A 17 21.50 39.39 -22.67
N LEU A 18 21.30 38.76 -21.50
CA LEU A 18 21.43 37.31 -21.34
C LEU A 18 20.38 36.54 -22.15
N PHE A 19 19.15 37.07 -22.22
CA PHE A 19 18.06 36.46 -22.99
C PHE A 19 18.35 36.50 -24.51
N ASP A 20 18.80 37.64 -25.02
CA ASP A 20 19.18 37.82 -26.42
C ASP A 20 20.38 36.94 -26.81
N ALA A 21 21.30 36.65 -25.88
CA ALA A 21 22.40 35.72 -26.09
C ALA A 21 21.98 34.24 -26.11
N LEU A 22 20.90 33.88 -25.41
CA LEU A 22 20.36 32.51 -25.37
C LEU A 22 19.51 32.17 -26.61
N GLY A 23 18.90 33.16 -27.25
CA GLY A 23 18.09 32.98 -28.46
C GLY A 23 18.82 32.32 -29.65
N PRO A 24 20.05 32.78 -30.02
CA PRO A 24 20.90 32.15 -31.03
C PRO A 24 21.32 30.72 -30.71
N LEU A 25 21.45 30.39 -29.42
CA LEU A 25 21.77 29.03 -28.93
C LEU A 25 20.55 28.08 -28.98
N GLY A 26 19.37 28.58 -29.39
CA GLY A 26 18.16 27.78 -29.59
C GLY A 26 17.18 27.78 -28.41
N TYR A 27 17.52 28.43 -27.28
CA TYR A 27 16.68 28.48 -26.09
C TYR A 27 15.60 29.57 -26.22
N LYS A 28 14.45 29.20 -26.78
CA LYS A 28 13.35 30.15 -27.06
C LYS A 28 12.20 30.04 -26.07
N THR A 29 12.01 28.88 -25.45
CA THR A 29 10.94 28.61 -24.48
C THR A 29 11.49 28.17 -23.12
N ILE A 30 10.64 28.24 -22.09
CA ILE A 30 10.89 27.68 -20.74
C ILE A 30 11.22 26.18 -20.83
N ALA A 31 10.56 25.47 -21.75
CA ALA A 31 10.78 24.05 -21.98
C ALA A 31 12.16 23.78 -22.59
N ASP A 32 12.57 24.52 -23.61
CA ASP A 32 13.88 24.33 -24.25
C ASP A 32 15.01 24.47 -23.23
N PHE A 33 14.98 25.51 -22.40
CA PHE A 33 16.00 25.78 -21.37
C PHE A 33 15.96 24.75 -20.22
N GLY A 34 14.77 24.42 -19.72
CA GLY A 34 14.60 23.53 -18.57
C GLY A 34 14.82 22.05 -18.87
N TYR A 35 14.52 21.58 -20.08
CA TYR A 35 14.76 20.18 -20.49
C TYR A 35 16.17 19.95 -21.06
N SER A 36 16.83 20.96 -21.62
CA SER A 36 18.23 20.82 -22.10
C SER A 36 19.24 20.76 -20.97
N LEU A 37 18.94 21.39 -19.83
CA LEU A 37 19.78 21.44 -18.64
C LEU A 37 19.13 20.61 -17.53
N PRO A 38 19.42 19.29 -17.44
CA PRO A 38 18.80 18.42 -16.44
C PRO A 38 19.28 18.70 -15.00
N ALA A 39 20.43 19.36 -14.83
CA ALA A 39 21.01 19.69 -13.54
C ALA A 39 21.87 20.96 -13.60
N LEU A 40 22.10 21.59 -12.44
CA LEU A 40 22.97 22.75 -12.29
C LEU A 40 24.43 22.48 -12.71
N ASP A 41 24.88 21.23 -12.63
CA ASP A 41 26.23 20.80 -13.03
C ASP A 41 26.47 20.88 -14.56
N CYS A 42 25.40 20.94 -15.36
CA CYS A 42 25.48 21.16 -16.81
C CYS A 42 25.65 22.64 -17.18
N LEU A 43 25.38 23.57 -16.25
CA LEU A 43 25.42 25.00 -16.52
C LEU A 43 26.78 25.53 -17.01
N PRO A 44 27.95 25.07 -16.53
CA PRO A 44 29.25 25.56 -17.02
C PRO A 44 29.42 25.41 -18.54
N GLN A 45 28.92 24.33 -19.13
CA GLN A 45 28.98 24.10 -20.58
C GLN A 45 28.15 25.13 -21.38
N LEU A 46 27.07 25.65 -20.78
CA LEU A 46 26.31 26.76 -21.35
C LEU A 46 27.04 28.10 -21.18
N LEU A 47 27.73 28.31 -20.06
CA LEU A 47 28.50 29.54 -19.83
C LEU A 47 29.63 29.69 -20.85
N ASP A 48 30.32 28.59 -21.17
CA ASP A 48 31.37 28.53 -22.20
C ASP A 48 30.82 28.70 -23.63
N ALA A 49 29.52 28.45 -23.84
CA ALA A 49 28.85 28.62 -25.13
C ALA A 49 28.28 30.04 -25.36
N ILE A 50 28.17 30.86 -24.30
CA ILE A 50 27.73 32.25 -24.41
C ILE A 50 28.90 33.13 -24.89
N PRO A 51 28.72 33.95 -25.94
CA PRO A 51 29.79 34.80 -26.48
C PRO A 51 30.46 35.72 -25.44
N GLY A 52 31.79 35.87 -25.54
CA GLY A 52 32.61 36.58 -24.56
C GLY A 52 32.28 38.07 -24.41
N ASP A 53 31.88 38.72 -25.49
CA ASP A 53 31.43 40.11 -25.56
C ASP A 53 30.18 40.37 -24.70
N VAL A 54 29.31 39.37 -24.52
CA VAL A 54 28.16 39.45 -23.61
C VAL A 54 28.62 39.49 -22.15
N TRP A 55 29.65 38.71 -21.79
CA TRP A 55 30.23 38.72 -20.45
C TRP A 55 31.01 40.01 -20.14
N GLU A 56 31.68 40.58 -21.15
CA GLU A 56 32.33 41.90 -21.05
C GLU A 56 31.31 43.04 -20.86
N SER A 57 30.22 43.04 -21.63
CA SER A 57 29.09 43.99 -21.50
C SER A 57 28.43 43.93 -20.11
N LEU A 58 28.46 42.76 -19.46
CA LEU A 58 27.90 42.52 -18.13
C LEU A 58 28.89 42.78 -16.97
N GLU A 59 30.06 43.37 -17.24
CA GLU A 59 31.16 43.59 -16.28
C GLU A 59 31.55 42.29 -15.52
N ALA A 60 31.47 41.15 -16.20
CA ALA A 60 31.55 39.82 -15.60
C ALA A 60 32.78 39.01 -16.09
N PRO A 61 34.02 39.40 -15.72
CA PRO A 61 35.25 38.77 -16.22
C PRO A 61 35.44 37.31 -15.80
N THR A 62 34.66 36.81 -14.84
CA THR A 62 34.66 35.41 -14.39
C THR A 62 33.24 34.82 -14.46
N PRO A 63 32.83 34.19 -15.58
CA PRO A 63 31.45 33.74 -15.77
C PRO A 63 31.02 32.69 -14.72
N ALA A 64 31.91 31.85 -14.20
CA ALA A 64 31.55 30.86 -13.18
C ALA A 64 31.04 31.47 -11.84
N ILE A 65 31.47 32.69 -11.50
CA ILE A 65 31.21 33.36 -10.21
C ILE A 65 30.78 34.82 -10.45
N SER A 66 29.80 35.01 -11.32
CA SER A 66 29.19 36.31 -11.62
C SER A 66 27.72 36.39 -11.14
N PRO A 67 27.21 37.57 -10.74
CA PRO A 67 25.77 37.79 -10.53
C PRO A 67 24.91 37.40 -11.73
N ALA A 68 25.42 37.57 -12.96
CA ALA A 68 24.76 37.14 -14.19
C ALA A 68 24.51 35.63 -14.21
N THR A 69 25.49 34.83 -13.80
CA THR A 69 25.37 33.38 -13.66
C THR A 69 24.50 32.97 -12.47
N GLY A 70 24.46 33.78 -11.41
CA GLY A 70 23.47 33.64 -10.34
C GLY A 70 22.03 33.74 -10.86
N ARG A 71 21.77 34.67 -11.79
CA ARG A 71 20.46 34.79 -12.47
C ARG A 71 20.15 33.56 -13.32
N LEU A 72 21.11 33.02 -14.09
CA LEU A 72 20.91 31.78 -14.87
C LEU A 72 20.61 30.55 -13.99
N ARG A 73 21.31 30.39 -12.85
CA ARG A 73 21.00 29.34 -11.86
C ARG A 73 19.58 29.46 -11.31
N ARG A 74 19.16 30.68 -10.96
CA ARG A 74 17.80 30.97 -10.47
C ARG A 74 16.72 30.74 -11.55
N LEU A 75 17.04 31.05 -12.81
CA LEU A 75 16.17 30.79 -13.95
C LEU A 75 15.97 29.29 -14.15
N LEU A 76 17.05 28.50 -14.13
CA LEU A 76 17.00 27.04 -14.28
C LEU A 76 16.12 26.39 -13.21
N GLU A 77 16.34 26.74 -11.95
CA GLU A 77 15.53 26.28 -10.80
C GLU A 77 14.04 26.61 -10.99
N ARG A 78 13.73 27.84 -11.46
CA ARG A 78 12.35 28.26 -11.77
C ARG A 78 11.75 27.49 -12.95
N CYS A 79 12.54 27.18 -13.98
CA CYS A 79 12.12 26.37 -15.12
C CYS A 79 11.80 24.93 -14.69
N HIS A 80 12.63 24.32 -13.83
CA HIS A 80 12.37 22.99 -13.27
C HIS A 80 11.08 22.97 -12.43
N GLN A 81 10.83 24.01 -11.63
CA GLN A 81 9.58 24.16 -10.86
C GLN A 81 8.34 24.32 -11.77
N CYS A 82 8.45 25.09 -12.86
CA CYS A 82 7.39 25.20 -13.87
C CYS A 82 7.16 23.89 -14.64
N ILE A 83 8.20 23.14 -14.97
CA ILE A 83 8.08 21.82 -15.62
C ILE A 83 7.42 20.81 -14.67
N ALA A 84 7.77 20.83 -13.38
CA ALA A 84 7.16 19.98 -12.37
C ALA A 84 5.65 20.26 -12.20
N SER A 85 5.22 21.52 -12.28
CA SER A 85 3.80 21.90 -12.21
C SER A 85 3.01 21.67 -13.51
N HIS A 86 3.69 21.63 -14.66
CA HIS A 86 3.06 21.37 -15.98
C HIS A 86 2.97 19.88 -16.36
N LYS A 87 3.34 18.95 -15.48
CA LYS A 87 3.13 17.50 -15.69
C LYS A 87 1.63 17.22 -15.97
N PRO A 88 1.27 16.67 -17.15
CA PRO A 88 -0.12 16.71 -17.60
C PRO A 88 -1.04 15.86 -16.73
N VAL A 89 -2.05 16.52 -16.15
CA VAL A 89 -3.27 15.88 -15.63
C VAL A 89 -3.93 15.15 -16.80
N PRO A 90 -4.31 13.85 -16.67
CA PRO A 90 -5.04 13.17 -17.73
C PRO A 90 -6.40 13.86 -17.93
N ALA A 91 -6.63 14.33 -19.16
CA ALA A 91 -7.83 15.08 -19.53
C ALA A 91 -9.13 14.25 -19.33
N PRO A 92 -10.26 14.88 -18.98
CA PRO A 92 -11.53 14.19 -18.86
C PRO A 92 -12.00 13.66 -20.23
N PRO A 93 -12.57 12.44 -20.30
CA PRO A 93 -13.13 11.94 -21.55
C PRO A 93 -14.34 12.77 -21.96
N SER A 94 -14.27 13.41 -23.13
CA SER A 94 -15.43 14.08 -23.73
C SER A 94 -16.53 13.07 -24.08
N SER A 95 -17.77 13.53 -23.99
CA SER A 95 -18.96 12.69 -24.01
C SER A 95 -19.16 11.95 -25.34
N ALA A 96 -19.05 10.64 -25.31
CA ALA A 96 -19.80 9.74 -26.20
C ALA A 96 -20.70 8.88 -25.32
N SER A 97 -21.99 8.86 -25.65
CA SER A 97 -23.01 8.14 -24.89
C SER A 97 -22.91 6.63 -25.08
N ASP A 98 -22.59 5.89 -24.02
CA ASP A 98 -23.38 4.70 -23.68
C ASP A 98 -23.23 4.26 -22.20
N SER A 99 -24.11 3.36 -21.77
CA SER A 99 -24.53 3.23 -20.37
C SER A 99 -23.68 2.30 -19.48
N ALA A 100 -22.92 2.84 -18.52
CA ALA A 100 -22.44 2.11 -17.34
C ALA A 100 -22.16 3.05 -16.14
N PRO A 101 -22.39 2.65 -14.87
CA PRO A 101 -22.13 3.52 -13.72
C PRO A 101 -20.61 3.62 -13.42
N PRO A 102 -20.07 4.82 -13.15
CA PRO A 102 -18.65 4.97 -12.83
C PRO A 102 -18.32 4.49 -11.41
N ALA A 103 -17.23 3.75 -11.28
CA ALA A 103 -16.61 3.47 -9.98
C ALA A 103 -15.96 4.74 -9.42
N PRO A 104 -15.92 4.93 -8.08
CA PRO A 104 -15.31 6.12 -7.49
C PRO A 104 -13.79 6.15 -7.74
N PRO A 105 -13.18 7.34 -7.92
CA PRO A 105 -11.75 7.47 -8.19
C PRO A 105 -10.93 6.91 -7.03
N GLN A 106 -10.07 5.93 -7.33
CA GLN A 106 -9.05 5.46 -6.40
C GLN A 106 -8.03 6.59 -6.19
N PRO A 107 -7.66 6.96 -4.95
CA PRO A 107 -6.62 7.95 -4.73
C PRO A 107 -5.27 7.41 -5.21
N ALA A 108 -4.53 8.22 -5.98
CA ALA A 108 -3.21 7.84 -6.47
C ALA A 108 -2.25 7.60 -5.27
N LEU A 109 -1.68 6.40 -5.20
CA LEU A 109 -0.82 5.94 -4.10
C LEU A 109 0.66 6.36 -4.23
N ASN A 110 1.02 7.01 -5.34
CA ASN A 110 2.41 7.08 -5.81
C ASN A 110 3.33 8.03 -5.03
N THR A 111 2.82 8.82 -4.07
CA THR A 111 3.65 9.69 -3.21
C THR A 111 4.61 8.90 -2.29
N TRP A 112 4.42 7.59 -2.13
CA TRP A 112 5.31 6.71 -1.36
C TRP A 112 6.46 6.10 -2.17
N ALA A 113 6.43 6.21 -3.51
CA ALA A 113 7.39 5.55 -4.39
C ALA A 113 8.66 6.38 -4.62
N GLU A 114 8.59 7.72 -4.60
CA GLU A 114 9.67 8.57 -5.13
C GLU A 114 10.98 8.56 -4.32
N HIS A 115 10.94 8.35 -3.00
CA HIS A 115 12.16 8.17 -2.20
C HIS A 115 12.03 7.03 -1.20
N ALA A 116 12.57 5.87 -1.58
CA ALA A 116 12.79 4.76 -0.68
C ALA A 116 13.73 5.14 0.48
N PRO A 117 13.32 5.07 1.77
CA PRO A 117 14.25 5.24 2.87
C PRO A 117 15.46 4.29 2.75
N PRO A 118 16.68 4.74 3.12
CA PRO A 118 17.88 3.92 3.08
C PRO A 118 17.66 2.58 3.79
N ARG A 119 17.95 1.48 3.09
CA ARG A 119 17.76 0.13 3.62
C ARG A 119 18.64 -0.06 4.86
N LEU A 120 18.04 -0.49 5.97
CA LEU A 120 18.77 -0.75 7.21
C LEU A 120 19.79 -1.89 7.01
N SER A 121 20.94 -1.80 7.66
CA SER A 121 21.94 -2.88 7.63
C SER A 121 21.43 -4.10 8.40
N ASN A 122 21.84 -5.30 7.97
CA ASN A 122 21.51 -6.54 8.69
C ASN A 122 22.01 -6.52 10.15
N THR A 123 23.11 -5.81 10.43
CA THR A 123 23.64 -5.62 11.80
C THR A 123 22.72 -4.76 12.66
N ALA A 124 22.18 -3.65 12.13
CA ALA A 124 21.22 -2.81 12.85
C ALA A 124 19.90 -3.56 13.09
N VAL A 125 19.44 -4.33 12.09
CA VAL A 125 18.24 -5.18 12.22
C VAL A 125 18.43 -6.23 13.31
N GLN A 126 19.59 -6.89 13.37
CA GLN A 126 19.85 -7.88 14.42
C GLN A 126 19.91 -7.22 15.81
N SER A 127 20.60 -6.09 15.96
CA SER A 127 20.62 -5.34 17.22
C SER A 127 19.22 -4.96 17.72
N MET A 128 18.31 -4.51 16.84
CA MET A 128 16.93 -4.22 17.23
C MET A 128 16.17 -5.47 17.70
N ARG A 129 16.42 -6.64 17.09
CA ARG A 129 15.82 -7.91 17.52
C ARG A 129 16.36 -8.37 18.87
N ASP A 130 17.65 -8.20 19.11
CA ASP A 130 18.28 -8.54 20.39
C ASP A 130 17.75 -7.64 21.53
N THR A 131 17.62 -6.32 21.28
CA THR A 131 16.96 -5.39 22.21
C THR A 131 15.49 -5.73 22.43
N PHE A 132 14.73 -6.09 21.39
CA PHE A 132 13.34 -6.52 21.52
C PHE A 132 13.21 -7.79 22.37
N ALA A 133 14.06 -8.79 22.15
CA ALA A 133 14.06 -10.04 22.91
C ALA A 133 14.43 -9.81 24.40
N ALA A 134 15.34 -8.88 24.69
CA ALA A 134 15.67 -8.48 26.05
C ALA A 134 14.51 -7.76 26.76
N ASN A 135 13.82 -6.85 26.07
CA ASN A 135 12.69 -6.10 26.62
C ASN A 135 11.40 -6.93 26.73
N TYR A 136 11.21 -7.91 25.84
CA TYR A 136 9.98 -8.70 25.73
C TYR A 136 10.26 -10.22 25.61
N PRO A 137 10.84 -10.87 26.64
CA PRO A 137 11.29 -12.27 26.56
C PRO A 137 10.17 -13.30 26.34
N GLY A 138 8.90 -12.92 26.51
CA GLY A 138 7.73 -13.76 26.19
C GLY A 138 7.21 -13.63 24.76
N GLU A 139 7.80 -12.78 23.92
CA GLU A 139 7.28 -12.42 22.59
C GLU A 139 8.19 -12.96 21.48
N ILE A 140 7.68 -13.92 20.69
CA ILE A 140 8.44 -14.59 19.64
C ILE A 140 8.18 -13.92 18.28
N LEU A 141 9.26 -13.57 17.57
CA LEU A 141 9.23 -12.96 16.24
C LEU A 141 9.47 -14.02 15.14
N ASP A 142 8.40 -14.72 14.78
CA ASP A 142 8.34 -15.64 13.64
C ASP A 142 8.39 -14.89 12.30
N GLN A 143 8.66 -15.59 11.19
CA GLN A 143 8.68 -14.97 9.83
C GLN A 143 7.34 -14.33 9.42
N ASP A 144 6.24 -14.80 10.02
CA ASP A 144 4.88 -14.28 9.81
C ASP A 144 4.55 -13.05 10.68
N SER A 145 5.27 -12.81 11.79
CA SER A 145 5.08 -11.65 12.69
C SER A 145 6.22 -10.63 12.65
N MET A 146 7.38 -11.02 12.12
CA MET A 146 8.52 -10.15 11.81
C MET A 146 8.15 -9.23 10.64
N PRO A 147 8.35 -7.90 10.75
CA PRO A 147 8.13 -6.98 9.64
C PRO A 147 9.16 -7.16 8.53
N SER A 148 8.75 -6.88 7.30
CA SER A 148 9.68 -6.76 6.16
C SER A 148 10.72 -5.66 6.39
N LEU A 149 11.93 -5.85 5.86
CA LEU A 149 13.02 -4.85 5.94
C LEU A 149 12.57 -3.48 5.41
N ARG A 150 11.71 -3.48 4.38
CA ARG A 150 11.12 -2.28 3.79
C ARG A 150 10.25 -1.52 4.79
N LEU A 151 9.29 -2.20 5.42
CA LEU A 151 8.44 -1.62 6.46
C LEU A 151 9.28 -1.11 7.63
N LEU A 152 10.23 -1.91 8.12
CA LEU A 152 11.11 -1.56 9.24
C LEU A 152 11.96 -0.32 8.93
N SER A 153 12.46 -0.18 7.68
CA SER A 153 13.21 1.02 7.26
C SER A 153 12.34 2.28 7.22
N ILE A 154 11.06 2.17 6.86
CA ILE A 154 10.10 3.29 6.90
C ILE A 154 9.84 3.73 8.36
N ILE A 155 9.58 2.78 9.26
CA ILE A 155 9.32 3.08 10.68
C ILE A 155 10.57 3.64 11.38
N HIS A 156 11.75 3.08 11.11
CA HIS A 156 13.01 3.59 11.65
C HIS A 156 13.28 5.04 11.21
N GLN A 157 12.80 5.48 10.04
CA GLN A 157 12.94 6.88 9.63
C GLN A 157 12.09 7.84 10.50
N TRP A 158 10.93 7.40 11.02
CA TRP A 158 10.08 8.26 11.87
C TRP A 158 10.79 8.75 13.13
N PHE A 159 11.67 7.93 13.68
CA PHE A 159 12.37 8.18 14.94
C PHE A 159 13.82 8.65 14.74
N ARG A 160 14.21 8.99 13.49
CA ARG A 160 15.56 9.46 13.16
C ARG A 160 15.62 11.00 13.16
N PRO A 161 16.34 11.65 14.09
CA PRO A 161 16.49 13.10 14.08
C PRO A 161 17.34 13.57 12.87
N PRO A 162 17.15 14.80 12.35
CA PRO A 162 16.09 15.76 12.71
C PRO A 162 14.78 15.56 11.92
N ASP A 163 14.81 14.87 10.78
CA ASP A 163 13.69 14.77 9.82
C ASP A 163 12.59 13.76 10.23
N GLY A 164 12.65 13.26 11.46
CA GLY A 164 11.78 12.23 12.00
C GLY A 164 10.33 12.71 12.14
N ALA A 165 9.46 12.19 11.28
CA ALA A 165 8.03 12.46 11.34
C ALA A 165 7.22 11.17 11.16
N ILE A 166 6.30 10.92 12.10
CA ILE A 166 5.33 9.83 12.01
C ILE A 166 4.38 10.10 10.83
N LYS A 167 4.20 9.11 9.96
CA LYS A 167 3.37 9.20 8.75
C LYS A 167 2.51 7.95 8.61
N TRP A 168 1.25 8.08 8.22
CA TRP A 168 0.37 6.92 8.03
C TRP A 168 0.89 5.99 6.92
N VAL A 169 1.25 4.75 7.26
CA VAL A 169 1.68 3.74 6.29
C VAL A 169 0.47 2.95 5.76
N PRO A 170 0.23 2.95 4.43
CA PRO A 170 -0.78 2.13 3.77
C PRO A 170 -0.66 0.63 4.13
N TRP A 171 -1.79 -0.05 4.27
CA TRP A 171 -1.80 -1.47 4.70
C TRP A 171 -1.19 -2.39 3.65
N GLN A 172 -1.18 -1.98 2.38
CA GLN A 172 -0.52 -2.68 1.28
C GLN A 172 0.99 -2.83 1.49
N LEU A 173 1.59 -1.94 2.31
CA LEU A 173 3.01 -1.93 2.69
C LEU A 173 3.28 -2.58 4.07
N ARG A 174 2.23 -2.94 4.83
CA ARG A 174 2.35 -3.59 6.15
C ARG A 174 2.64 -5.10 6.02
N LEU A 175 3.69 -5.43 5.27
CA LEU A 175 4.07 -6.80 4.91
C LEU A 175 4.99 -7.44 5.95
N SER A 176 4.72 -8.70 6.31
CA SER A 176 5.67 -9.53 7.06
C SER A 176 6.91 -9.84 6.21
N GLN A 177 7.98 -10.30 6.85
CA GLN A 177 9.19 -10.76 6.17
C GLN A 177 8.86 -11.87 5.16
N ARG A 178 8.05 -12.84 5.56
CA ARG A 178 7.58 -13.93 4.71
C ARG A 178 6.79 -13.43 3.50
N GLN A 179 5.76 -12.61 3.72
CA GLN A 179 4.92 -12.08 2.63
C GLN A 179 5.74 -11.29 1.61
N TYR A 180 6.70 -10.51 2.09
CA TYR A 180 7.61 -9.73 1.25
C TYR A 180 8.51 -10.65 0.39
N GLN A 181 9.03 -11.73 0.96
CA GLN A 181 9.80 -12.74 0.24
C GLN A 181 8.93 -13.48 -0.81
N GLU A 182 7.75 -13.98 -0.42
CA GLU A 182 6.82 -14.67 -1.32
C GLU A 182 6.40 -13.78 -2.52
N ILE A 183 6.20 -12.48 -2.31
CA ILE A 183 5.88 -11.52 -3.40
C ILE A 183 7.09 -11.30 -4.33
N LEU A 184 8.31 -11.21 -3.79
CA LEU A 184 9.53 -11.07 -4.60
C LEU A 184 9.81 -12.34 -5.42
N GLU A 185 9.69 -13.52 -4.82
CA GLU A 185 9.83 -14.82 -5.50
C GLU A 185 8.77 -15.01 -6.58
N ALA A 186 7.51 -14.65 -6.30
CA ALA A 186 6.44 -14.66 -7.30
C ALA A 186 6.70 -13.69 -8.48
N ARG A 187 7.52 -12.64 -8.29
CA ARG A 187 7.95 -11.69 -9.35
C ARG A 187 9.19 -12.14 -10.12
N THR A 188 10.03 -13.03 -9.58
CA THR A 188 11.15 -13.63 -10.32
C THR A 188 10.66 -14.79 -11.18
N HIS A 189 9.81 -15.67 -10.63
CA HIS A 189 9.28 -16.84 -11.35
C HIS A 189 8.34 -16.52 -12.53
N ARG A 190 7.76 -15.31 -12.60
CA ARG A 190 6.80 -14.94 -13.65
C ARG A 190 7.39 -14.41 -14.95
N MET A 191 8.70 -14.15 -15.05
CA MET A 191 9.23 -13.40 -16.19
C MET A 191 10.59 -13.88 -16.72
N LEU A 192 10.56 -14.40 -17.95
CA LEU A 192 11.62 -14.15 -18.92
C LEU A 192 11.59 -12.65 -19.26
N ARG A 193 12.34 -11.83 -18.51
CA ARG A 193 12.45 -10.38 -18.76
C ARG A 193 13.42 -10.12 -19.91
N THR A 194 13.11 -9.15 -20.76
CA THR A 194 14.13 -8.53 -21.63
C THR A 194 15.04 -7.62 -20.80
N GLU A 195 16.25 -7.32 -21.28
CA GLU A 195 17.22 -6.47 -20.54
C GLU A 195 16.62 -5.10 -20.18
N ALA A 196 15.87 -4.49 -21.10
CA ALA A 196 15.15 -3.23 -20.85
C ALA A 196 14.14 -3.34 -19.68
N GLN A 197 13.50 -4.49 -19.49
CA GLN A 197 12.59 -4.73 -18.36
C GLN A 197 13.33 -5.00 -17.04
N LEU A 198 14.54 -5.57 -17.09
CA LEU A 198 15.41 -5.71 -15.92
C LEU A 198 15.92 -4.34 -15.47
N VAL A 199 16.41 -3.52 -16.40
CA VAL A 199 16.85 -2.14 -16.14
C VAL A 199 15.69 -1.29 -15.64
N SER A 200 14.52 -1.34 -16.30
CA SER A 200 13.32 -0.63 -15.84
C SER A 200 12.89 -1.04 -14.43
N ALA A 201 12.86 -2.34 -14.11
CA ALA A 201 12.53 -2.82 -12.76
C ALA A 201 13.58 -2.44 -11.70
N ALA A 202 14.86 -2.33 -12.08
CA ALA A 202 15.94 -1.88 -11.20
C ALA A 202 15.92 -0.35 -10.97
N LEU A 203 15.50 0.42 -11.97
CA LEU A 203 15.40 1.89 -11.89
C LEU A 203 14.12 2.38 -11.19
N LEU A 204 13.02 1.63 -11.29
CA LEU A 204 11.72 2.02 -10.73
C LEU A 204 11.45 1.48 -9.31
N ASP A 205 12.32 0.61 -8.75
CA ASP A 205 12.15 -0.18 -7.50
C ASP A 205 10.68 -0.47 -7.18
N GLU A 206 10.01 -1.15 -8.14
CA GLU A 206 8.59 -1.53 -8.09
C GLU A 206 8.23 -2.04 -6.70
N THR A 207 7.56 -1.23 -5.88
CA THR A 207 7.47 -1.53 -4.45
C THR A 207 6.63 -2.80 -4.24
N PRO A 208 7.07 -3.77 -3.41
CA PRO A 208 6.26 -4.94 -3.09
C PRO A 208 5.03 -4.52 -2.27
N GLU A 209 3.84 -4.71 -2.86
CA GLU A 209 2.55 -4.35 -2.28
C GLU A 209 1.53 -5.48 -2.44
N ILE A 210 0.60 -5.60 -1.48
CA ILE A 210 -0.62 -6.41 -1.63
C ILE A 210 -1.72 -5.51 -2.22
N PRO A 211 -2.29 -5.80 -3.41
CA PRO A 211 -3.37 -5.01 -3.98
C PRO A 211 -4.61 -4.96 -3.07
N ILE A 212 -5.23 -3.79 -2.91
CA ILE A 212 -6.42 -3.60 -2.06
C ILE A 212 -7.56 -4.57 -2.43
N SER A 213 -7.72 -4.88 -3.72
CA SER A 213 -8.71 -5.85 -4.22
C SER A 213 -8.51 -7.28 -3.72
N SER A 214 -7.29 -7.65 -3.34
CA SER A 214 -6.95 -8.95 -2.73
C SER A 214 -7.03 -8.96 -1.21
N MET A 215 -7.28 -7.81 -0.58
CA MET A 215 -7.46 -7.69 0.85
C MET A 215 -8.91 -7.97 1.23
N HIS A 216 -9.11 -8.84 2.21
CA HIS A 216 -10.42 -9.18 2.74
C HIS A 216 -10.40 -9.04 4.26
N LEU A 217 -11.22 -8.12 4.77
CA LEU A 217 -11.34 -7.88 6.21
C LEU A 217 -11.90 -9.13 6.90
N THR A 218 -11.00 -9.88 7.50
CA THR A 218 -11.31 -11.01 8.38
C THR A 218 -10.55 -10.82 9.70
N PRO A 219 -11.05 -11.34 10.83
CA PRO A 219 -10.37 -11.17 12.12
C PRO A 219 -8.92 -11.70 12.09
N ALA A 220 -8.68 -12.87 11.47
CA ALA A 220 -7.34 -13.43 11.35
C ALA A 220 -6.39 -12.59 10.48
N TRP A 221 -6.89 -11.98 9.39
CA TRP A 221 -6.09 -11.07 8.57
C TRP A 221 -5.77 -9.77 9.33
N LEU A 222 -6.77 -9.16 9.97
CA LEU A 222 -6.61 -7.94 10.75
C LEU A 222 -5.57 -8.11 11.88
N ALA A 223 -5.68 -9.20 12.65
CA ALA A 223 -4.76 -9.50 13.74
C ALA A 223 -3.31 -9.66 13.25
N ARG A 224 -3.07 -10.33 12.11
CA ARG A 224 -1.73 -10.45 11.51
C ARG A 224 -1.20 -9.11 11.01
N THR A 225 -1.98 -8.35 10.24
CA THR A 225 -1.55 -7.07 9.67
C THR A 225 -1.20 -6.04 10.75
N GLN A 226 -1.99 -5.97 11.83
CA GLN A 226 -1.65 -5.10 12.97
C GLN A 226 -0.46 -5.63 13.75
N ALA A 227 -0.34 -6.95 13.99
CA ALA A 227 0.81 -7.51 14.70
C ALA A 227 2.15 -7.21 14.00
N VAL A 228 2.22 -7.37 12.67
CA VAL A 228 3.40 -7.01 11.86
C VAL A 228 3.78 -5.53 12.03
N PHE A 229 2.78 -4.65 11.98
CA PHE A 229 2.99 -3.20 12.05
C PHE A 229 3.39 -2.73 13.46
N ARG A 230 2.69 -3.21 14.49
CA ARG A 230 3.08 -3.05 15.90
C ARG A 230 4.52 -3.49 16.14
N ASN A 231 4.88 -4.67 15.66
CA ASN A 231 6.21 -5.24 15.88
C ASN A 231 7.29 -4.38 15.22
N ALA A 232 7.03 -3.74 14.07
CA ALA A 232 7.94 -2.76 13.47
C ALA A 232 8.16 -1.53 14.37
N ILE A 233 7.10 -0.98 14.96
CA ILE A 233 7.19 0.18 15.88
C ILE A 233 7.95 -0.19 17.15
N ALA A 234 7.65 -1.35 17.74
CA ALA A 234 8.31 -1.84 18.94
C ALA A 234 9.80 -2.19 18.71
N LEU A 235 10.16 -2.76 17.55
CA LEU A 235 11.55 -3.02 17.16
C LEU A 235 12.37 -1.72 17.00
N CYS A 236 11.75 -0.66 16.50
CA CYS A 236 12.38 0.66 16.40
C CYS A 236 12.38 1.45 17.73
N GLY A 237 11.90 0.87 18.84
CA GLY A 237 11.82 1.53 20.13
C GLY A 237 10.82 2.68 20.21
N GLY A 238 9.86 2.76 19.26
CA GLY A 238 8.97 3.91 19.12
C GLY A 238 7.89 4.00 20.20
N ALA A 239 7.36 2.86 20.67
CA ALA A 239 6.39 2.79 21.76
C ALA A 239 6.44 1.42 22.46
N HIS A 240 5.93 1.34 23.68
CA HIS A 240 5.89 0.10 24.44
C HIS A 240 4.88 -0.91 23.87
N LEU A 241 5.28 -2.19 23.80
CA LEU A 241 4.50 -3.23 23.12
C LEU A 241 3.10 -3.44 23.74
N ALA A 242 2.95 -3.25 25.05
CA ALA A 242 1.66 -3.38 25.72
C ALA A 242 0.67 -2.27 25.30
N THR A 243 1.14 -1.04 25.08
CA THR A 243 0.34 0.10 24.60
C THR A 243 -0.16 -0.17 23.19
N LEU A 244 0.76 -0.58 22.31
CA LEU A 244 0.45 -0.96 20.93
C LEU A 244 -0.56 -2.12 20.88
N LYS A 245 -0.39 -3.18 21.70
CA LYS A 245 -1.36 -4.29 21.80
C LYS A 245 -2.73 -3.82 22.31
N THR A 246 -2.78 -2.84 23.21
CA THR A 246 -4.04 -2.28 23.72
C THR A 246 -4.77 -1.49 22.64
N PHE A 247 -4.04 -0.69 21.86
CA PHE A 247 -4.57 0.04 20.71
C PHE A 247 -5.09 -0.91 19.61
N ASP A 248 -4.30 -1.93 19.25
CA ASP A 248 -4.69 -2.96 18.28
C ASP A 248 -5.97 -3.68 18.70
N LYS A 249 -6.07 -4.04 19.99
CA LYS A 249 -7.26 -4.70 20.56
C LYS A 249 -8.50 -3.81 20.41
N LYS A 250 -8.40 -2.51 20.70
CA LYS A 250 -9.53 -1.58 20.56
C LYS A 250 -9.99 -1.47 19.10
N ILE A 251 -9.07 -1.37 18.15
CA ILE A 251 -9.41 -1.38 16.71
C ILE A 251 -10.10 -2.70 16.33
N PHE A 252 -9.57 -3.83 16.81
CA PHE A 252 -10.13 -5.16 16.54
C PHE A 252 -11.56 -5.32 17.11
N ASP A 253 -11.76 -4.91 18.36
CA ASP A 253 -13.04 -4.97 19.08
C ASP A 253 -14.13 -4.10 18.39
N TYR A 254 -13.77 -2.96 17.79
CA TYR A 254 -14.70 -2.14 17.01
C TYR A 254 -14.89 -2.65 15.57
N ALA A 255 -13.82 -3.07 14.88
CA ALA A 255 -13.88 -3.48 13.47
C ALA A 255 -14.55 -4.85 13.25
N THR A 256 -14.47 -5.77 14.22
CA THR A 256 -14.94 -7.16 14.06
C THR A 256 -16.23 -7.51 14.82
N GLN A 257 -17.00 -6.49 15.21
CA GLN A 257 -18.25 -6.68 15.98
C GLN A 257 -19.24 -7.63 15.30
N ASN A 258 -19.63 -8.68 16.02
CA ASN A 258 -20.69 -9.59 15.59
C ASN A 258 -22.07 -9.02 15.99
N LEU A 259 -22.71 -8.31 15.06
CA LEU A 259 -23.98 -7.63 15.30
C LEU A 259 -25.18 -8.51 14.88
N PRO A 260 -26.16 -8.73 15.77
CA PRO A 260 -27.40 -9.45 15.42
C PRO A 260 -28.12 -8.81 14.24
N ALA A 261 -28.72 -9.62 13.37
CA ALA A 261 -29.42 -9.15 12.17
C ALA A 261 -30.59 -8.20 12.49
N GLU A 262 -31.22 -8.38 13.65
CA GLU A 262 -32.33 -7.58 14.18
C GLU A 262 -31.97 -6.12 14.46
N THR A 263 -30.68 -5.81 14.70
CA THR A 263 -30.22 -4.44 14.93
C THR A 263 -30.35 -3.53 13.70
N GLY A 264 -30.51 -4.10 12.50
CA GLY A 264 -30.41 -3.35 11.24
C GLY A 264 -28.99 -2.83 10.92
N LEU A 265 -28.00 -3.10 11.79
CA LEU A 265 -26.63 -2.60 11.66
C LEU A 265 -25.70 -3.64 11.03
N ARG A 266 -24.64 -3.15 10.38
CA ARG A 266 -23.50 -3.92 9.87
C ARG A 266 -22.21 -3.47 10.53
N ALA A 267 -21.24 -4.37 10.58
CA ALA A 267 -19.86 -4.04 10.91
C ALA A 267 -19.24 -3.10 9.86
N VAL A 268 -18.11 -2.51 10.25
CA VAL A 268 -17.26 -1.68 9.42
C VAL A 268 -16.71 -2.49 8.24
N ASN A 269 -16.68 -1.91 7.04
CA ASN A 269 -16.06 -2.55 5.87
C ASN A 269 -14.56 -2.20 5.76
N LEU A 270 -13.83 -2.87 4.85
CA LEU A 270 -12.40 -2.64 4.69
C LEU A 270 -12.04 -1.17 4.37
N HIS A 271 -12.78 -0.50 3.48
CA HIS A 271 -12.49 0.90 3.12
C HIS A 271 -12.75 1.86 4.27
N GLU A 272 -13.81 1.65 5.05
CA GLU A 272 -14.11 2.43 6.25
C GLU A 272 -13.02 2.24 7.33
N LEU A 273 -12.50 1.02 7.49
CA LEU A 273 -11.40 0.72 8.40
C LEU A 273 -10.08 1.37 7.94
N LEU A 274 -9.75 1.30 6.65
CA LEU A 274 -8.56 1.97 6.09
C LEU A 274 -8.64 3.50 6.22
N HIS A 275 -9.82 4.08 6.04
CA HIS A 275 -10.06 5.51 6.25
C HIS A 275 -9.92 5.90 7.74
N ALA A 276 -10.50 5.10 8.64
CA ALA A 276 -10.38 5.31 10.08
C ALA A 276 -8.93 5.22 10.57
N ASP A 277 -8.19 4.18 10.17
CA ASP A 277 -6.78 4.00 10.49
C ASP A 277 -5.93 5.16 9.94
N ARG A 278 -6.18 5.63 8.71
CA ARG A 278 -5.53 6.84 8.17
C ARG A 278 -5.77 8.07 9.02
N LYS A 279 -7.01 8.32 9.47
CA LYS A 279 -7.32 9.47 10.31
C LYS A 279 -6.68 9.34 11.69
N LEU A 280 -6.76 8.17 12.33
CA LEU A 280 -6.15 7.92 13.64
C LEU A 280 -4.63 8.17 13.60
N TRP A 281 -3.92 7.65 12.59
CA TRP A 281 -2.48 7.89 12.44
C TRP A 281 -2.11 9.35 12.13
N HIS A 282 -3.01 10.13 11.53
CA HIS A 282 -2.82 11.57 11.37
C HIS A 282 -2.94 12.32 12.71
N GLU A 283 -3.92 11.96 13.54
CA GLU A 283 -4.07 12.52 14.90
C GLU A 283 -2.87 12.11 15.79
N ILE A 284 -2.40 10.86 15.72
CA ILE A 284 -1.19 10.39 16.43
C ILE A 284 0.03 11.24 16.03
N ALA A 285 0.23 11.44 14.72
CA ALA A 285 1.34 12.26 14.23
C ALA A 285 1.24 13.73 14.67
N SER A 286 0.01 14.28 14.72
CA SER A 286 -0.25 15.62 15.24
C SER A 286 0.12 15.74 16.72
N LEU A 287 -0.34 14.83 17.58
CA LEU A 287 0.01 14.81 19.01
C LEU A 287 1.52 14.64 19.23
N HIS A 288 2.16 13.74 18.49
CA HIS A 288 3.62 13.56 18.55
C HIS A 288 4.38 14.82 18.13
N SER A 289 3.90 15.56 17.12
CA SER A 289 4.50 16.85 16.72
C SER A 289 4.35 17.95 17.79
N GLN A 290 3.39 17.81 18.71
CA GLN A 290 3.20 18.69 19.87
C GLN A 290 4.07 18.28 21.07
N GLY A 291 4.95 17.29 20.91
CA GLY A 291 5.87 16.81 21.96
C GLY A 291 5.33 15.68 22.83
N TRP A 292 4.18 15.08 22.50
CA TRP A 292 3.68 13.89 23.19
C TRP A 292 4.52 12.67 22.84
N THR A 293 4.74 11.76 23.79
CA THR A 293 5.31 10.45 23.45
C THR A 293 4.32 9.66 22.58
N LEU A 294 4.81 8.71 21.79
CA LEU A 294 3.92 7.86 20.98
C LEU A 294 3.03 6.98 21.87
N ASP A 295 3.51 6.53 23.02
CA ASP A 295 2.71 5.81 24.01
C ASP A 295 1.52 6.65 24.50
N ASP A 296 1.76 7.92 24.90
CA ASP A 296 0.72 8.82 25.38
C ASP A 296 -0.29 9.15 24.28
N ALA A 297 0.19 9.47 23.07
CA ALA A 297 -0.67 9.78 21.92
C ALA A 297 -1.57 8.59 21.51
N MET A 298 -1.06 7.36 21.61
CA MET A 298 -1.85 6.15 21.35
C MET A 298 -2.80 5.82 22.50
N HIS A 299 -2.43 6.09 23.76
CA HIS A 299 -3.32 5.95 24.91
C HIS A 299 -4.50 6.93 24.82
N GLU A 300 -4.22 8.20 24.54
CA GLU A 300 -5.19 9.28 24.40
C GLU A 300 -6.29 8.92 23.39
N LEU A 301 -5.91 8.49 22.18
CA LEU A 301 -6.86 8.14 21.11
C LEU A 301 -7.59 6.79 21.27
N SER A 302 -7.16 5.92 22.19
CA SER A 302 -7.76 4.59 22.39
C SER A 302 -8.54 4.44 23.71
N ASN A 303 -8.26 5.27 24.71
CA ASN A 303 -8.85 5.19 26.05
C ASN A 303 -9.52 6.48 26.52
N VAL A 304 -9.01 7.66 26.15
CA VAL A 304 -9.52 8.96 26.63
C VAL A 304 -10.52 9.55 25.65
N ARG A 305 -10.11 9.69 24.38
CA ARG A 305 -10.94 10.25 23.30
C ARG A 305 -11.84 9.18 22.67
N SER A 306 -13.00 9.62 22.18
CA SER A 306 -13.97 8.77 21.50
C SER A 306 -13.73 8.61 19.99
N ASP A 307 -12.66 9.19 19.43
CA ASP A 307 -12.36 9.19 17.98
C ASP A 307 -12.39 7.79 17.36
N MET A 308 -11.71 6.81 17.96
CA MET A 308 -11.68 5.44 17.45
C MET A 308 -13.09 4.82 17.42
N HIS A 309 -13.89 5.06 18.45
CA HIS A 309 -15.28 4.60 18.52
C HIS A 309 -16.17 5.29 17.48
N ALA A 310 -16.07 6.62 17.35
CA ALA A 310 -16.86 7.40 16.40
C ALA A 310 -16.57 7.03 14.94
N LEU A 311 -15.30 6.74 14.61
CA LEU A 311 -14.90 6.31 13.27
C LEU A 311 -15.34 4.88 12.96
N LEU A 312 -15.16 3.94 13.90
CA LEU A 312 -15.42 2.50 13.73
C LEU A 312 -16.79 2.04 14.27
N GLN A 313 -17.70 2.94 14.62
CA GLN A 313 -19.06 2.56 15.03
C GLN A 313 -19.80 1.79 13.91
N PRO A 314 -20.71 0.86 14.25
CA PRO A 314 -21.56 0.18 13.28
C PRO A 314 -22.31 1.13 12.34
N ARG A 315 -22.67 0.65 11.15
CA ARG A 315 -23.38 1.41 10.12
C ARG A 315 -24.73 0.78 9.83
N ALA A 316 -25.71 1.56 9.39
CA ALA A 316 -26.96 1.00 8.87
C ALA A 316 -26.69 0.04 7.69
N ARG A 317 -27.42 -1.08 7.65
CA ARG A 317 -27.45 -1.94 6.46
C ARG A 317 -28.16 -1.17 5.33
N PRO A 318 -27.64 -1.19 4.09
CA PRO A 318 -28.36 -0.61 2.97
C PRO A 318 -29.70 -1.34 2.79
N PRO A 319 -30.77 -0.64 2.38
CA PRO A 319 -32.05 -1.28 2.11
C PRO A 319 -31.88 -2.37 1.04
N LYS A 320 -32.54 -3.52 1.23
CA LYS A 320 -32.56 -4.56 0.20
C LYS A 320 -33.19 -3.96 -1.07
N ALA A 321 -32.48 -4.03 -2.19
CA ALA A 321 -33.04 -3.62 -3.47
C ALA A 321 -34.35 -4.39 -3.73
N PRO A 322 -35.39 -3.75 -4.30
CA PRO A 322 -36.62 -4.45 -4.66
C PRO A 322 -36.28 -5.63 -5.57
N GLN A 323 -36.73 -6.83 -5.20
CA GLN A 323 -36.66 -7.97 -6.11
C GLN A 323 -37.48 -7.62 -7.34
N GLN A 324 -36.82 -7.49 -8.50
CA GLN A 324 -37.54 -7.33 -9.75
C GLN A 324 -38.47 -8.54 -9.92
N PRO A 325 -39.78 -8.35 -10.15
CA PRO A 325 -40.69 -9.46 -10.36
C PRO A 325 -40.21 -10.26 -11.58
N GLY A 326 -39.90 -11.53 -11.36
CA GLY A 326 -39.34 -12.39 -12.39
C GLY A 326 -40.25 -12.47 -13.61
N LYS A 327 -39.69 -12.18 -14.80
CA LYS A 327 -40.42 -12.35 -16.06
C LYS A 327 -40.78 -13.83 -16.27
N GLY A 328 -42.07 -14.09 -16.44
CA GLY A 328 -42.59 -15.30 -17.09
C GLY A 328 -42.78 -16.51 -16.17
N GLY A 329 -44.00 -16.68 -15.65
CA GLY A 329 -44.42 -17.94 -15.04
C GLY A 329 -44.50 -19.08 -16.06
N ARG A 330 -44.25 -20.31 -15.60
CA ARG A 330 -44.66 -21.53 -16.33
C ARG A 330 -46.13 -21.80 -16.03
N ASP A 331 -46.99 -21.57 -17.00
CA ASP A 331 -48.40 -21.96 -16.96
C ASP A 331 -48.53 -23.50 -17.17
N PRO A 332 -49.14 -24.26 -16.24
CA PRO A 332 -49.19 -25.71 -16.29
C PRO A 332 -50.41 -26.24 -17.09
N THR A 333 -50.63 -25.77 -18.33
CA THR A 333 -51.83 -26.20 -19.10
C THR A 333 -51.62 -26.42 -20.62
N ARG A 334 -51.09 -27.59 -21.03
CA ARG A 334 -51.48 -28.20 -22.32
C ARG A 334 -51.19 -29.72 -22.42
N PRO A 335 -52.15 -30.56 -22.88
CA PRO A 335 -51.97 -32.00 -23.03
C PRO A 335 -51.35 -32.39 -24.40
N GLY A 336 -50.77 -33.59 -24.49
CA GLY A 336 -49.90 -34.00 -25.61
C GLY A 336 -50.53 -34.86 -26.73
N LYS A 337 -49.69 -35.09 -27.76
CA LYS A 337 -49.74 -36.04 -28.91
C LYS A 337 -48.35 -35.93 -29.56
N GLY A 338 -47.66 -36.94 -30.10
CA GLY A 338 -47.83 -38.40 -30.24
C GLY A 338 -46.51 -39.00 -30.80
N PRO A 339 -46.36 -40.34 -30.95
CA PRO A 339 -45.03 -40.99 -31.06
C PRO A 339 -44.54 -41.29 -32.50
N GLY A 340 -43.21 -41.43 -32.69
CA GLY A 340 -42.54 -41.88 -33.92
C GLY A 340 -41.35 -42.82 -33.63
N LYS A 341 -41.02 -43.75 -34.54
CA LYS A 341 -40.34 -45.02 -34.21
C LYS A 341 -39.42 -45.56 -35.33
N GLY A 342 -38.18 -45.96 -34.99
CA GLY A 342 -37.26 -46.77 -35.83
C GLY A 342 -35.83 -46.72 -35.26
N ARG A 343 -35.23 -47.81 -34.72
CA ARG A 343 -34.80 -49.13 -35.25
C ARG A 343 -33.41 -49.13 -35.90
N ASP A 344 -32.43 -49.70 -35.19
CA ASP A 344 -31.11 -50.14 -35.67
C ASP A 344 -31.18 -51.29 -36.71
N PRO A 345 -30.05 -51.67 -37.37
CA PRO A 345 -29.35 -52.88 -36.89
C PRO A 345 -27.81 -53.01 -37.13
N LYS A 346 -27.07 -53.30 -36.03
CA LYS A 346 -26.36 -54.61 -35.77
C LYS A 346 -25.05 -55.06 -36.52
N GLY A 347 -23.91 -54.95 -35.82
CA GLY A 347 -22.84 -56.00 -35.66
C GLY A 347 -21.79 -56.20 -36.80
N PRO A 348 -20.63 -56.91 -36.58
CA PRO A 348 -20.36 -57.93 -35.55
C PRO A 348 -19.01 -57.89 -34.73
N ARG A 349 -19.08 -58.34 -33.46
CA ARG A 349 -18.23 -59.31 -32.67
C ARG A 349 -16.70 -59.50 -32.93
N GLN A 350 -15.80 -59.27 -31.95
CA GLN A 350 -15.31 -60.16 -30.82
C GLN A 350 -14.17 -61.15 -31.20
N PRO A 351 -13.39 -61.80 -30.27
CA PRO A 351 -13.36 -61.83 -28.77
C PRO A 351 -11.94 -61.52 -28.17
N THR A 352 -11.62 -61.50 -26.85
CA THR A 352 -11.52 -62.64 -25.88
C THR A 352 -11.37 -62.26 -24.38
N LYS A 353 -12.04 -63.07 -23.54
CA LYS A 353 -11.76 -63.58 -22.16
C LYS A 353 -10.75 -62.83 -21.23
N SER A 354 -10.98 -62.47 -19.95
CA SER A 354 -11.90 -62.82 -18.83
C SER A 354 -11.25 -63.60 -17.66
N LYS A 355 -11.74 -63.28 -16.43
CA LYS A 355 -11.64 -63.97 -15.09
C LYS A 355 -10.55 -63.44 -14.14
N GLN A 356 -10.64 -63.51 -12.80
CA GLN A 356 -11.72 -63.63 -11.76
C GLN A 356 -11.08 -63.32 -10.37
N GLY A 357 -11.75 -62.96 -9.26
CA GLY A 357 -13.15 -62.57 -9.01
C GLY A 357 -13.57 -62.67 -7.51
N ALA A 358 -14.49 -61.79 -7.04
CA ALA A 358 -15.38 -61.87 -5.84
C ALA A 358 -14.75 -62.02 -4.41
N LYS A 359 -15.38 -61.62 -3.27
CA LYS A 359 -16.81 -61.43 -2.91
C LYS A 359 -17.08 -60.28 -1.88
N ARG A 360 -18.31 -59.76 -1.98
CA ARG A 360 -19.17 -58.95 -1.06
C ARG A 360 -18.90 -58.92 0.47
N ALA A 361 -19.18 -57.76 1.09
CA ALA A 361 -20.11 -57.60 2.24
C ALA A 361 -20.64 -56.13 2.35
N ARG A 362 -21.68 -55.88 3.17
CA ARG A 362 -22.45 -54.61 3.24
C ARG A 362 -22.69 -54.20 4.72
N CYS A 363 -22.76 -52.89 5.00
CA CYS A 363 -23.65 -52.20 5.98
C CYS A 363 -22.99 -51.17 6.95
N GLN A 364 -23.51 -49.93 6.86
CA GLN A 364 -23.92 -49.00 7.94
C GLN A 364 -22.85 -48.28 8.82
N PRO A 365 -23.08 -47.01 9.21
CA PRO A 365 -22.17 -46.20 10.03
C PRO A 365 -22.45 -46.31 11.54
N ARG A 366 -21.48 -45.95 12.39
CA ARG A 366 -21.66 -45.81 13.84
C ARG A 366 -21.54 -44.36 14.34
N GLN A 367 -22.49 -43.99 15.18
CA GLN A 367 -22.60 -42.76 15.97
C GLN A 367 -22.06 -43.02 17.43
N PRO A 368 -22.01 -42.02 18.35
CA PRO A 368 -20.84 -41.79 19.22
C PRO A 368 -20.94 -42.32 20.66
N ARG A 369 -19.87 -42.13 21.44
CA ARG A 369 -19.80 -42.24 22.91
C ARG A 369 -19.00 -41.02 23.45
N ARG A 370 -19.52 -40.18 24.36
CA ARG A 370 -19.82 -40.38 25.80
C ARG A 370 -18.58 -40.61 26.69
N SER A 371 -18.22 -39.60 27.48
CA SER A 371 -17.49 -39.69 28.77
C SER A 371 -18.30 -40.53 29.78
N PRO A 372 -17.73 -41.08 30.89
CA PRO A 372 -17.18 -40.33 32.05
C PRO A 372 -16.05 -41.16 32.77
N PRO A 373 -15.84 -41.20 34.13
CA PRO A 373 -16.14 -40.26 35.22
C PRO A 373 -14.90 -39.90 36.09
N ASN A 374 -15.14 -39.10 37.14
CA ASN A 374 -14.18 -38.67 38.17
C ASN A 374 -14.43 -39.43 39.50
N LYS A 375 -13.40 -39.85 40.26
CA LYS A 375 -13.48 -40.08 41.73
C LYS A 375 -12.13 -40.29 42.44
N ALA A 376 -12.05 -39.74 43.64
CA ALA A 376 -10.87 -39.58 44.50
C ALA A 376 -10.42 -40.81 45.31
N ALA A 377 -9.19 -40.73 45.84
CA ALA A 377 -8.76 -41.34 47.11
C ALA A 377 -7.80 -40.37 47.85
N LYS A 378 -7.73 -40.45 49.19
CA LYS A 378 -7.00 -39.53 50.09
C LYS A 378 -6.01 -40.27 51.01
N SER A 379 -4.99 -39.53 51.48
CA SER A 379 -4.15 -39.75 52.68
C SER A 379 -3.22 -40.99 52.68
N SER A 380 -2.15 -41.08 53.50
CA SER A 380 -1.69 -40.22 54.61
C SER A 380 -0.18 -40.39 54.93
N ALA A 381 0.46 -39.34 55.49
CA ALA A 381 1.65 -39.33 56.38
C ALA A 381 2.98 -40.01 55.90
N CYS A 382 4.17 -39.76 56.47
CA CYS A 382 4.60 -38.91 57.60
C CYS A 382 6.02 -38.32 57.33
N ALA A 383 6.56 -37.55 58.30
CA ALA A 383 7.71 -36.64 58.15
C ALA A 383 9.07 -37.18 58.70
N ILE A 384 10.01 -36.25 58.96
CA ILE A 384 11.37 -36.39 59.55
C ILE A 384 12.43 -36.65 58.44
N GLN A 385 13.55 -35.92 58.33
CA GLN A 385 14.26 -35.06 59.31
C GLN A 385 14.74 -33.73 58.71
#